data_AF-A0AA40S803-F1
#
_entry.id   AF-A0AA40S803-F1
#
_cell.length_a   1.000
_cell.length_b   1.000
_cell.length_c   1.000
_cell.angle_alpha   90.00
_cell.angle_beta   90.00
_cell.angle_gamma   90.00
#
_symmetry.space_group_name_H-M   'P 1'
#
loop_
_entity.id
_entity.type
_entity.pdbx_description
1 polymer ?
#
loop_
_entity_poly.entity_id
_entity_poly.type
_entity_poly.pdbx_seq_one_letter_code
_entity_poly.pdbx_strand_id
1 'polypeptide(L)'
;MDCFSTGQHVETDPRYGLTCATYVAAALKGAGIDILDIATWVPRPGDDAWSEWVLGLLEEHAPKRAEQLAGQKAPFRVRPDEMAAAASSDRYPVTMNEAADAASHVRKAVESLR
;
A
#
# COMPACT_ATOMS: atom_id res chain seq x y z
N MET A 1 4.49 9.15 13.09
CA MET A 1 3.87 7.96 12.50
C MET A 1 2.37 8.23 12.51
N ASP A 2 1.87 9.03 11.56
CA ASP A 2 0.51 9.61 11.70
C ASP A 2 -0.18 9.97 10.38
N CYS A 3 0.15 9.28 9.28
CA CYS A 3 -0.51 9.48 7.98
C CYS A 3 -1.93 8.89 7.90
N PHE A 4 -2.39 8.21 8.97
CA PHE A 4 -3.66 7.50 8.99
C PHE A 4 -4.66 8.05 10.02
N SER A 5 -4.37 9.09 10.80
CA SER A 5 -5.28 9.54 11.88
C SER A 5 -6.23 10.66 11.47
N THR A 6 -5.84 11.53 10.52
CA THR A 6 -6.58 12.77 10.23
C THR A 6 -7.30 12.79 8.89
N GLY A 7 -7.00 11.86 7.98
CA GLY A 7 -7.55 11.83 6.62
C GLY A 7 -7.09 12.99 5.72
N GLN A 8 -6.59 14.09 6.25
CA GLN A 8 -5.96 15.11 5.43
C GLN A 8 -4.65 14.56 4.88
N HIS A 9 -4.42 14.72 3.56
CA HIS A 9 -3.09 14.58 3.00
C HIS A 9 -2.24 15.76 3.52
N VAL A 10 -1.76 15.60 4.75
CA VAL A 10 -0.64 16.37 5.25
C VAL A 10 0.56 15.74 4.57
N GLU A 11 1.41 16.56 3.94
CA GLU A 11 2.69 16.15 3.37
C GLU A 11 3.63 15.74 4.51
N THR A 12 3.29 14.67 5.23
CA THR A 12 4.09 14.09 6.30
C THR A 12 5.12 13.23 5.63
N ASP A 13 6.20 13.89 5.24
CA ASP A 13 7.42 13.29 4.72
C ASP A 13 7.20 12.51 3.41
N PRO A 14 7.65 13.06 2.26
CA PRO A 14 7.44 12.46 0.94
C PRO A 14 8.05 11.07 0.85
N ARG A 15 8.84 10.63 1.83
CA ARG A 15 9.47 9.33 1.86
C ARG A 15 8.51 8.18 2.26
N TYR A 16 7.34 8.48 2.83
CA TYR A 16 6.33 7.47 3.20
C TYR A 16 5.20 7.39 2.17
N GLY A 17 5.03 6.22 1.55
CA GLY A 17 4.02 5.97 0.52
C GLY A 17 4.67 5.62 -0.82
N LEU A 18 5.18 4.40 -0.92
CA LEU A 18 5.87 3.92 -2.13
C LEU A 18 4.92 3.43 -3.22
N THR A 19 3.60 3.39 -2.98
CA THR A 19 2.66 2.72 -3.90
C THR A 19 1.37 3.52 -4.14
N CYS A 20 0.80 3.33 -5.32
CA CYS A 20 -0.56 3.77 -5.64
C CYS A 20 -1.59 3.27 -4.61
N ALA A 21 -1.39 2.08 -4.04
CA ALA A 21 -2.29 1.52 -3.02
C ALA A 21 -2.31 2.36 -1.72
N THR A 22 -1.15 2.83 -1.25
CA THR A 22 -1.07 3.68 -0.06
C THR A 22 -1.64 5.08 -0.31
N TYR A 23 -1.43 5.63 -1.51
CA TYR A 23 -2.08 6.88 -1.93
C TYR A 23 -3.60 6.77 -1.95
N VAL A 24 -4.15 5.74 -2.58
CA VAL A 24 -5.60 5.52 -2.67
C VAL A 24 -6.23 5.35 -1.29
N ALA A 25 -5.60 4.56 -0.40
CA ALA A 25 -6.05 4.40 0.97
C ALA A 25 -6.09 5.75 1.73
N ALA A 26 -5.04 6.57 1.61
CA ALA A 26 -4.98 7.89 2.25
C ALA A 26 -6.03 8.85 1.69
N ALA A 27 -6.22 8.88 0.37
CA ALA A 27 -7.22 9.74 -0.29
C ALA A 27 -8.65 9.40 0.16
N LEU A 28 -8.98 8.10 0.23
CA LEU A 28 -10.31 7.64 0.66
C LEU A 28 -10.54 7.92 2.14
N LYS A 29 -9.52 7.74 2.97
CA LYS A 29 -9.57 8.15 4.38
C LYS A 29 -9.85 9.65 4.54
N GLY A 30 -9.27 10.49 3.67
CA GLY A 30 -9.57 11.93 3.63
C GLY A 30 -10.99 12.28 3.26
N ALA A 31 -11.66 11.43 2.49
CA ALA A 31 -13.09 11.53 2.22
C ALA A 31 -13.97 10.98 3.35
N GLY A 32 -13.40 10.55 4.48
CA GLY A 32 -14.14 9.91 5.57
C GLY A 32 -14.42 8.42 5.36
N ILE A 33 -13.80 7.80 4.35
CA ILE A 33 -13.96 6.38 4.02
C ILE A 33 -12.74 5.61 4.50
N ASP A 34 -12.81 5.04 5.71
CA ASP A 34 -11.71 4.25 6.27
C ASP A 34 -11.75 2.82 5.73
N ILE A 35 -11.15 2.59 4.55
CA ILE A 35 -11.26 1.30 3.84
C ILE A 35 -10.48 0.18 4.49
N LEU A 36 -9.32 0.48 5.10
CA LEU A 36 -8.40 -0.53 5.62
C LEU A 36 -8.28 -0.40 7.13
N ASP A 37 -8.40 -1.51 7.84
CA ASP A 37 -8.02 -1.57 9.25
C ASP A 37 -6.50 -1.71 9.32
N ILE A 38 -5.81 -0.57 9.25
CA ILE A 38 -4.35 -0.48 9.23
C ILE A 38 -3.70 -1.15 10.45
N ALA A 39 -4.40 -1.25 11.60
CA ALA A 39 -3.86 -1.91 12.78
C ALA A 39 -3.65 -3.42 12.58
N THR A 40 -4.33 -4.02 11.60
CA THR A 40 -4.19 -5.44 11.27
C THR A 40 -3.06 -5.72 10.27
N TRP A 41 -2.44 -4.68 9.70
CA TRP A 41 -1.39 -4.84 8.68
C TRP A 41 -0.03 -5.12 9.30
N VAL A 42 0.55 -6.26 8.92
CA VAL A 42 1.87 -6.71 9.36
C VAL A 42 2.80 -6.96 8.16
N PRO A 43 4.12 -6.79 8.32
CA PRO A 43 5.07 -7.14 7.27
C PRO A 43 5.03 -8.64 6.93
N ARG A 44 5.16 -8.98 5.64
CA ARG A 44 5.09 -10.36 5.14
C ARG A 44 6.34 -10.79 4.38
N PRO A 45 6.55 -12.11 4.22
CA PRO A 45 7.56 -12.63 3.31
C PRO A 45 7.44 -12.01 1.90
N GLY A 46 8.57 -11.57 1.36
CA GLY A 46 8.67 -10.96 0.03
C GLY A 46 8.42 -9.44 -0.01
N ASP A 47 7.95 -8.81 1.08
CA ASP A 47 7.81 -7.35 1.10
C ASP A 47 9.19 -6.66 1.07
N ASP A 48 10.19 -7.25 1.74
CA ASP A 48 11.58 -6.78 1.74
C ASP A 48 12.22 -6.86 0.35
N ALA A 49 12.17 -8.04 -0.27
CA ALA A 49 12.69 -8.26 -1.62
C ALA A 49 12.01 -7.35 -2.65
N TRP A 50 10.70 -7.12 -2.51
CA TRP A 50 10.00 -6.15 -3.35
C TRP A 50 10.47 -4.71 -3.11
N SER A 51 10.69 -4.32 -1.85
CA SER A 51 11.17 -2.98 -1.51
C SER A 51 12.56 -2.73 -2.09
N GLU A 52 13.47 -3.70 -1.97
CA GLU A 52 14.81 -3.64 -2.57
C GLU A 52 14.75 -3.52 -4.09
N TRP A 53 13.88 -4.31 -4.74
CA TRP A 53 13.67 -4.23 -6.19
C TRP A 53 13.14 -2.86 -6.63
N VAL A 54 12.15 -2.29 -5.91
CA VAL A 54 11.65 -0.94 -6.20
C VAL A 54 12.72 0.12 -5.99
N LEU A 55 13.54 -0.01 -4.95
CA LEU A 55 14.66 0.92 -4.73
C LEU A 55 15.66 0.84 -5.88
N GLY A 56 16.02 -0.36 -6.35
CA GLY A 56 16.90 -0.51 -7.53
C GLY A 56 16.33 0.15 -8.79
N LEU A 57 15.01 0.00 -9.04
CA LEU A 57 14.35 0.70 -10.16
C LEU A 57 14.40 2.23 -10.01
N LEU A 58 14.26 2.73 -8.78
CA LEU A 58 14.33 4.16 -8.51
C LEU A 58 15.77 4.67 -8.63
N GLU A 59 16.77 3.90 -8.24
CA GLU A 59 18.18 4.26 -8.44
C GLU A 59 18.49 4.43 -9.94
N GLU A 60 17.94 3.57 -10.79
CA GLU A 60 18.11 3.63 -12.24
C GLU A 60 17.36 4.80 -12.88
N HIS A 61 16.08 5.00 -12.55
CA HIS A 61 15.20 5.91 -13.29
C HIS A 61 14.91 7.24 -12.57
N ALA A 62 15.14 7.31 -11.26
CA ALA A 62 14.82 8.48 -10.43
C ALA A 62 15.80 8.62 -9.24
N PRO A 63 17.12 8.76 -9.46
CA PRO A 63 18.15 8.65 -8.41
C PRO A 63 17.95 9.62 -7.24
N LYS A 64 17.53 10.86 -7.50
CA LYS A 64 17.20 11.83 -6.43
C LYS A 64 16.08 11.34 -5.52
N ARG A 65 15.13 10.58 -6.07
CA ARG A 65 14.03 9.99 -5.30
C ARG A 65 14.51 8.79 -4.50
N ALA A 66 15.39 7.96 -5.07
CA ALA A 66 16.03 6.87 -4.35
C ALA A 66 16.83 7.38 -3.13
N GLU A 67 17.60 8.46 -3.29
CA GLU A 67 18.34 9.11 -2.18
C GLU A 67 17.41 9.58 -1.05
N GLN A 68 16.27 10.19 -1.40
CA GLN A 68 15.27 10.59 -0.40
C GLN A 68 14.75 9.39 0.38
N LEU A 69 14.57 8.26 -0.29
CA LEU A 69 13.99 7.04 0.28
C LEU A 69 15.04 6.12 0.95
N ALA A 70 16.32 6.45 0.85
CA ALA A 70 17.39 5.65 1.42
C ALA A 70 17.22 5.48 2.94
N GLY A 71 17.26 4.24 3.40
CA GLY A 71 17.07 3.89 4.82
C GLY A 71 15.62 3.94 5.31
N GLN A 72 14.66 4.26 4.44
CA GLN A 72 13.24 4.15 4.78
C GLN A 72 12.72 2.74 4.47
N LYS A 73 12.23 2.07 5.51
CA LYS A 73 11.50 0.82 5.39
C LYS A 73 10.07 1.04 5.83
N ALA A 74 9.11 0.82 4.93
CA ALA A 74 7.70 0.83 5.31
C ALA A 74 7.44 -0.30 6.34
N PRO A 75 6.68 -0.04 7.41
CA PRO A 75 6.42 -1.05 8.45
C PRO A 75 5.63 -2.25 7.92
N PHE A 76 4.84 -2.04 6.85
CA PHE A 76 4.09 -3.06 6.13
C PHE A 76 3.84 -2.56 4.70
N ARG A 77 3.37 -3.45 3.83
CA ARG A 77 3.02 -3.15 2.45
C ARG A 77 1.57 -3.53 2.14
N VAL A 78 0.79 -2.55 1.66
CA VAL A 78 -0.49 -2.77 0.98
C VAL A 78 -0.24 -3.08 -0.49
N ARG A 79 -0.64 -4.27 -0.95
CA ARG A 79 -0.49 -4.66 -2.36
C ARG A 79 -1.65 -4.10 -3.20
N PRO A 80 -1.43 -3.80 -4.51
CA PRO A 80 -2.48 -3.21 -5.34
C PRO A 80 -3.75 -4.05 -5.47
N ASP A 81 -3.61 -5.38 -5.58
CA ASP A 81 -4.71 -6.34 -5.64
C ASP A 81 -5.50 -6.41 -4.32
N GLU A 82 -4.83 -6.30 -3.18
CA GLU A 82 -5.47 -6.20 -1.86
C GLU A 82 -6.24 -4.91 -1.69
N MET A 83 -5.69 -3.79 -2.16
CA MET A 83 -6.41 -2.51 -2.17
C MET A 83 -7.64 -2.57 -3.07
N ALA A 84 -7.53 -3.16 -4.27
CA ALA A 84 -8.66 -3.32 -5.18
C ALA A 84 -9.75 -4.24 -4.58
N ALA A 85 -9.35 -5.33 -3.94
CA ALA A 85 -10.26 -6.23 -3.25
C ALA A 85 -10.95 -5.53 -2.07
N ALA A 86 -10.19 -4.81 -1.23
CA ALA A 86 -10.73 -4.06 -0.11
C ALA A 86 -11.73 -2.99 -0.60
N ALA A 87 -11.41 -2.23 -1.65
CA ALA A 87 -12.32 -1.24 -2.23
C ALA A 87 -13.61 -1.84 -2.79
N SER A 88 -13.64 -3.13 -3.09
CA SER A 88 -14.82 -3.85 -3.58
C SER A 88 -15.66 -4.48 -2.46
N SER A 89 -15.26 -4.33 -1.19
CA SER A 89 -16.01 -4.83 -0.04
C SER A 89 -17.24 -3.98 0.25
N ASP A 90 -18.34 -4.62 0.67
CA ASP A 90 -19.56 -3.95 1.13
C ASP A 90 -19.42 -3.39 2.56
N ARG A 91 -18.35 -3.74 3.28
CA ARG A 91 -18.11 -3.33 4.67
C ARG A 91 -16.67 -2.85 4.87
N TYR A 92 -16.54 -1.71 5.55
CA TYR A 92 -15.28 -1.08 5.91
C TYR A 92 -15.23 -0.81 7.44
N PRO A 93 -14.04 -0.80 8.06
CA PRO A 93 -12.74 -1.09 7.47
C PRO A 93 -12.53 -2.60 7.25
N VAL A 94 -11.74 -2.97 6.24
CA VAL A 94 -11.36 -4.36 5.91
C VAL A 94 -10.03 -4.68 6.56
N THR A 95 -9.95 -5.84 7.21
CA THR A 95 -8.70 -6.35 7.78
C THR A 95 -7.74 -6.85 6.70
N MET A 96 -6.46 -6.95 7.04
CA MET A 96 -5.43 -7.49 6.15
C MET A 96 -5.77 -8.89 5.60
N ASN A 97 -6.31 -9.79 6.45
CA ASN A 97 -6.66 -11.14 6.04
C ASN A 97 -7.84 -11.17 5.06
N GLU A 98 -8.90 -10.41 5.36
CA GLU A 98 -10.06 -10.30 4.46
C GLU A 98 -9.66 -9.74 3.08
N ALA A 99 -8.81 -8.70 3.07
CA ALA A 99 -8.30 -8.13 1.82
C ALA A 99 -7.40 -9.12 1.06
N ALA A 100 -6.53 -9.87 1.75
CA ALA A 100 -5.63 -10.84 1.15
C ALA A 100 -6.39 -12.06 0.56
N ASP A 101 -7.41 -12.54 1.27
CA ASP A 101 -8.26 -13.64 0.84
C ASP A 101 -9.04 -13.24 -0.42
N ALA A 102 -9.69 -12.07 -0.40
CA ALA A 102 -10.42 -11.56 -1.55
C ALA A 102 -9.50 -11.25 -2.74
N ALA A 103 -8.27 -10.76 -2.50
CA ALA A 103 -7.27 -10.51 -3.55
C ALA A 103 -6.85 -11.77 -4.30
N SER A 104 -6.98 -12.96 -3.69
CA SER A 104 -6.71 -14.23 -4.39
C SER A 104 -7.57 -14.39 -5.64
N HIS A 105 -8.82 -13.90 -5.61
CA HIS A 105 -9.71 -13.93 -6.77
C HIS A 105 -9.27 -12.94 -7.85
N VAL A 106 -8.83 -11.74 -7.45
CA VAL A 106 -8.28 -10.73 -8.36
C VAL A 106 -7.05 -11.27 -9.10
N ARG A 107 -6.12 -11.90 -8.36
CA ARG A 107 -4.90 -12.50 -8.95
C ARG A 107 -5.22 -13.58 -9.97
N LYS A 108 -6.12 -14.52 -9.62
CA LYS A 108 -6.57 -15.58 -10.55
C LYS A 108 -7.20 -14.99 -11.82
N ALA A 109 -8.01 -13.94 -11.67
CA ALA A 109 -8.61 -13.28 -12.82
C ALA A 109 -7.55 -12.63 -13.73
N VAL A 110 -6.57 -11.93 -13.17
CA VAL A 110 -5.46 -11.33 -13.94
C VAL A 110 -4.59 -12.37 -14.63
N GLU A 111 -4.31 -13.51 -13.98
CA GLU A 111 -3.57 -14.61 -14.57
C GLU A 111 -4.30 -15.25 -15.76
N SER A 112 -5.63 -15.34 -15.72
CA SER A 112 -6.44 -15.86 -16.82
C SER A 112 -6.48 -14.96 -18.07
N LEU A 113 -6.00 -13.72 -17.96
CA LEU A 113 -5.94 -12.74 -19.05
C LEU A 113 -4.57 -12.72 -19.76
N ARG A 114 -3.61 -13.51 -19.28
CA ARG A 114 -2.25 -13.65 -19.86
C ARG A 114 -2.15 -14.89 -20.71
#